data_AF-A0A913YL43-F1
#
_entry.id   AF-A0A913YL43-F1
#
_cell.length_a   1.000
_cell.length_b   1.000
_cell.length_c   1.000
_cell.angle_alpha   90.00
_cell.angle_beta   90.00
_cell.angle_gamma   90.00
#
_symmetry.space_group_name_H-M   'P 1'
#
loop_
_entity.id
_entity.type
_entity.pdbx_description
1 polymer ?
#
loop_
_entity_poly.entity_id
_entity_poly.type
_entity_poly.pdbx_seq_one_letter_code
_entity_poly.pdbx_strand_id
1 'polypeptide(L)'
;MESIEQARKTKNKEKKARQRSRKVICKCKLCKGKVEIAIRTAGKHLKLYGPFEISSNDNSIQGVVGRGPLEITESTGSFDELDHESILEDCETIVSTSTSSDLSSEHGGVSVCSSDHEGEYIEVDLEQSNEELESSSCMYEEALYNTERAKIPLFSNSDQTVLQTLCRYFLWFSEHPGVSKSSLSDLLSLQHQYVLPADNNLPSSYDDAFKFIEPFLLPLDNYHVCPNHCVVFRDSPRFKYKNLNKCPECGSPRYVGNNPRNSFHYYPVGPRWKRMYGDATISELLQSHKMPSTDHDVDGCGMMRDIHDSPQFLEAFTSDGKFCGDQRGLALQFSTDGMNPFSHGTYSMWPLTLTMLNLPKKVRHLFSSIMLVGIIPGQQRDGALKIDAYLEILVDELCELSGVKFYDGFLKESFTFKVMILNHVLDYPGLNKLFSAYGANAIQACMWCEIEGTYIESLDKTVYLGNRRYLPKDCEMRLDTEKFPDKIIEKREAPPKKEFSDIMVDSVAYESAPNAAQARNIARGSGVKSCYSLMLLPDHDRTTQAFPDVMHTTMCIMLYLRSLI
;
A
#
# COMPACT_ATOMS: atom_id res chain seq x y z
N MET A 1 -28.99 32.14 -28.32
CA MET A 1 -28.58 30.87 -28.99
C MET A 1 -27.51 30.13 -28.20
N GLU A 2 -26.58 30.83 -27.54
CA GLU A 2 -25.52 30.21 -26.72
C GLU A 2 -26.02 29.38 -25.52
N SER A 3 -27.11 29.79 -24.85
CA SER A 3 -27.66 29.01 -23.72
C SER A 3 -28.28 27.67 -24.15
N ILE A 4 -28.82 27.59 -25.38
CA ILE A 4 -29.37 26.35 -25.96
C ILE A 4 -28.22 25.43 -26.37
N GLU A 5 -27.10 25.98 -26.84
CA GLU A 5 -25.92 25.21 -27.22
C GLU A 5 -25.17 24.67 -25.99
N GLN A 6 -25.08 25.45 -24.91
CA GLN A 6 -24.59 24.98 -23.61
C GLN A 6 -25.49 23.89 -23.03
N ALA A 7 -26.82 24.07 -23.04
CA ALA A 7 -27.76 23.04 -22.59
C ALA A 7 -27.68 21.75 -23.43
N ARG A 8 -27.43 21.85 -24.74
CA ARG A 8 -27.17 20.70 -25.62
C ARG A 8 -25.83 20.03 -25.32
N LYS A 9 -24.77 20.80 -25.03
CA LYS A 9 -23.46 20.28 -24.64
C LYS A 9 -23.52 19.57 -23.28
N THR A 10 -24.26 20.11 -22.31
CA THR A 10 -24.50 19.49 -21.00
C THR A 10 -25.34 18.21 -21.12
N LYS A 11 -26.47 18.25 -21.86
CA LYS A 11 -27.26 17.03 -22.14
C LYS A 11 -26.46 15.97 -22.91
N ASN A 12 -25.57 16.35 -23.83
CA ASN A 12 -24.69 15.40 -24.52
C ASN A 12 -23.59 14.86 -23.61
N LYS A 13 -23.08 15.64 -22.66
CA LYS A 13 -22.16 15.17 -21.60
C LYS A 13 -22.87 14.17 -20.66
N GLU A 14 -24.07 14.48 -20.19
CA GLU A 14 -24.88 13.60 -19.35
C GLU A 14 -25.31 12.33 -20.08
N LYS A 15 -25.65 12.43 -21.38
CA LYS A 15 -26.00 11.28 -22.21
C LYS A 15 -24.77 10.40 -22.46
N LYS A 16 -23.59 10.99 -22.69
CA LYS A 16 -22.31 10.25 -22.77
C LYS A 16 -21.90 9.65 -21.42
N ALA A 17 -22.17 10.31 -20.29
CA ALA A 17 -21.94 9.78 -18.95
C ALA A 17 -22.88 8.60 -18.65
N ARG A 18 -24.17 8.71 -18.98
CA ARG A 18 -25.15 7.61 -18.92
C ARG A 18 -24.83 6.44 -19.87
N GLN A 19 -24.17 6.71 -20.99
CA GLN A 19 -23.71 5.66 -21.91
C GLN A 19 -22.42 4.99 -21.42
N ARG A 20 -21.58 5.71 -20.65
CA ARG A 20 -20.38 5.20 -19.98
C ARG A 20 -20.70 4.34 -18.74
N SER A 21 -21.82 4.60 -18.06
CA SER A 21 -22.27 3.81 -16.90
C SER A 21 -23.18 2.63 -17.24
N ARG A 22 -23.52 2.42 -18.52
CA ARG A 22 -24.24 1.20 -18.93
C ARG A 22 -23.30 0.01 -18.82
N LYS A 23 -23.61 -0.87 -17.89
CA LYS A 23 -23.02 -2.19 -17.81
C LYS A 23 -23.71 -3.14 -18.79
N VAL A 24 -22.96 -4.09 -19.32
CA VAL A 24 -23.42 -5.15 -20.20
C VAL A 24 -22.81 -6.46 -19.74
N ILE A 25 -23.55 -7.54 -19.97
CA ILE A 25 -23.03 -8.88 -19.81
C ILE A 25 -21.95 -9.11 -20.87
N CYS A 26 -20.71 -9.33 -20.41
CA CYS A 26 -19.59 -9.56 -21.30
C CYS A 26 -19.67 -10.95 -21.94
N LYS A 27 -19.77 -10.98 -23.26
CA LYS A 27 -19.81 -12.21 -24.07
C LYS A 27 -18.45 -12.62 -24.62
N CYS A 28 -17.35 -12.34 -23.93
CA CYS A 28 -16.04 -12.84 -24.35
C CYS A 28 -15.79 -14.26 -23.83
N LYS A 29 -14.86 -15.00 -24.46
CA LYS A 29 -14.53 -16.40 -24.08
C LYS A 29 -14.14 -16.57 -22.62
N LEU A 30 -13.59 -15.51 -22.01
CA LEU A 30 -13.23 -15.46 -20.61
C LEU A 30 -14.48 -15.32 -19.72
N CYS A 31 -15.29 -14.30 -19.96
CA CYS A 31 -16.44 -13.99 -19.10
C CYS A 31 -17.62 -14.96 -19.29
N LYS A 32 -17.70 -15.66 -20.43
CA LYS A 32 -18.75 -16.65 -20.75
C LYS A 32 -20.18 -16.18 -20.45
N GLY A 33 -20.44 -14.88 -20.59
CA GLY A 33 -21.75 -14.28 -20.30
C GLY A 33 -22.13 -14.22 -18.82
N LYS A 34 -21.18 -14.38 -17.89
CA LYS A 34 -21.43 -14.38 -16.43
C LYS A 34 -21.06 -13.09 -15.72
N VAL A 35 -20.34 -12.18 -16.39
CA VAL A 35 -19.78 -10.98 -15.76
C VAL A 35 -20.40 -9.73 -16.39
N GLU A 36 -20.98 -8.88 -15.56
CA GLU A 36 -21.54 -7.59 -15.96
C GLU A 36 -20.49 -6.48 -15.79
N ILE A 37 -20.06 -5.87 -16.89
CA ILE A 37 -18.98 -4.87 -16.93
C ILE A 37 -19.35 -3.70 -17.82
N ALA A 38 -18.64 -2.57 -17.74
CA ALA A 38 -18.91 -1.43 -18.62
C ALA A 38 -18.77 -1.81 -20.09
N ILE A 39 -19.59 -1.21 -20.97
CA ILE A 39 -19.58 -1.49 -22.42
C ILE A 39 -18.18 -1.39 -23.04
N ARG A 40 -17.37 -0.44 -22.57
CA ARG A 40 -16.00 -0.23 -23.06
C ARG A 40 -15.08 -1.40 -22.69
N THR A 41 -15.19 -1.89 -21.46
CA THR A 41 -14.51 -3.09 -20.95
C THR A 41 -14.95 -4.33 -21.72
N ALA A 42 -16.25 -4.47 -21.99
CA ALA A 42 -16.77 -5.55 -22.83
C ALA A 42 -16.20 -5.51 -24.26
N GLY A 43 -16.02 -4.32 -24.83
CA GLY A 43 -15.35 -4.13 -26.12
C GLY A 43 -13.88 -4.57 -26.10
N LYS A 44 -13.12 -4.18 -25.07
CA LYS A 44 -11.73 -4.64 -24.88
C LYS A 44 -11.66 -6.16 -24.70
N HIS A 45 -12.53 -6.71 -23.88
CA HIS A 45 -12.63 -8.15 -23.64
C HIS A 45 -12.92 -8.93 -24.92
N LEU A 46 -13.84 -8.46 -25.75
CA LEU A 46 -14.12 -9.10 -27.04
C LEU A 46 -12.90 -9.00 -27.98
N LYS A 47 -12.16 -7.89 -27.94
CA LYS A 47 -10.94 -7.69 -28.72
C LYS A 47 -9.79 -8.60 -28.24
N LEU A 48 -9.62 -8.77 -26.94
CA LEU A 48 -8.52 -9.54 -26.33
C LEU A 48 -8.81 -11.04 -26.29
N TYR A 49 -10.05 -11.45 -26.03
CA TYR A 49 -10.42 -12.85 -25.75
C TYR A 49 -11.30 -13.47 -26.84
N GLY A 50 -11.80 -12.67 -27.78
CA GLY A 50 -12.76 -13.10 -28.79
C GLY A 50 -14.17 -13.33 -28.22
N PRO A 51 -15.19 -13.40 -29.09
CA PRO A 51 -16.56 -13.70 -28.68
C PRO A 51 -16.71 -15.15 -28.19
N PHE A 52 -17.56 -15.33 -27.18
CA PHE A 52 -18.03 -16.62 -26.69
C PHE A 52 -19.31 -16.98 -27.43
N GLU A 53 -19.25 -18.06 -28.22
CA GLU A 53 -20.44 -18.65 -28.84
C GLU A 53 -21.15 -19.54 -27.82
N ILE A 54 -22.41 -19.25 -27.56
CA ILE A 54 -23.27 -20.13 -26.76
C ILE A 54 -23.73 -21.23 -27.73
N SER A 55 -23.28 -22.47 -27.52
CA SER A 55 -23.90 -23.62 -28.16
C SER A 55 -25.36 -23.66 -27.71
N SER A 56 -26.28 -23.50 -28.65
CA SER A 56 -27.72 -23.52 -28.41
C SER A 56 -28.17 -24.89 -27.93
N ASN A 57 -28.19 -25.07 -26.62
CA ASN A 57 -28.99 -26.08 -25.91
C ASN A 57 -29.29 -25.51 -24.52
N ASP A 58 -30.12 -24.49 -24.46
CA ASP A 58 -30.97 -24.24 -23.28
C ASP A 58 -32.15 -23.36 -23.68
N ASN A 59 -33.30 -24.02 -23.81
CA ASN A 59 -34.61 -23.41 -24.02
C ASN A 59 -35.13 -22.93 -22.67
N SER A 60 -35.00 -21.63 -22.37
CA SER A 60 -36.03 -20.89 -21.64
C SER A 60 -35.73 -19.38 -21.66
N ILE A 61 -36.48 -18.67 -22.50
CA ILE A 61 -37.27 -17.46 -22.20
C ILE A 61 -37.58 -16.76 -23.53
N GLN A 62 -38.87 -16.71 -23.85
CA GLN A 62 -39.48 -16.09 -25.02
C GLN A 62 -39.28 -14.56 -25.03
N GLY A 63 -39.12 -13.96 -26.22
CA GLY A 63 -39.37 -12.52 -26.37
C GLY A 63 -38.75 -11.76 -27.55
N VAL A 64 -39.24 -12.03 -28.78
CA VAL A 64 -39.45 -11.06 -29.88
C VAL A 64 -38.25 -10.46 -30.67
N VAL A 65 -37.98 -11.11 -31.82
CA VAL A 65 -37.83 -10.61 -33.22
C VAL A 65 -36.88 -9.42 -33.56
N GLY A 66 -35.91 -9.70 -34.45
CA GLY A 66 -35.44 -8.71 -35.46
C GLY A 66 -34.07 -8.96 -36.13
N ARG A 67 -34.06 -9.69 -37.26
CA ARG A 67 -33.15 -9.76 -38.46
C ARG A 67 -31.97 -8.75 -38.52
N GLY A 68 -30.75 -9.02 -39.02
CA GLY A 68 -30.10 -10.03 -39.88
C GLY A 68 -28.62 -9.60 -40.11
N PRO A 69 -27.79 -10.34 -40.88
CA PRO A 69 -26.32 -10.37 -40.74
C PRO A 69 -25.56 -9.44 -41.71
N LEU A 70 -24.31 -9.14 -41.39
CA LEU A 70 -23.31 -8.64 -42.34
C LEU A 70 -21.98 -9.36 -42.09
N GLU A 71 -21.72 -10.35 -42.95
CA GLU A 71 -20.41 -10.96 -43.23
C GLU A 71 -19.47 -9.93 -43.84
N ILE A 72 -18.16 -9.94 -43.52
CA ILE A 72 -17.06 -9.83 -44.49
C ILE A 72 -15.87 -10.67 -43.99
N THR A 73 -15.32 -11.40 -44.95
CA THR A 73 -14.32 -12.47 -44.99
C THR A 73 -12.85 -12.05 -44.80
N GLU A 74 -12.09 -13.00 -44.25
CA GLU A 74 -10.73 -13.52 -44.55
C GLU A 74 -9.66 -12.68 -45.30
N SER A 75 -8.41 -12.78 -44.82
CA SER A 75 -7.25 -13.45 -45.47
C SER A 75 -5.94 -12.96 -44.81
N THR A 76 -5.24 -13.80 -44.04
CA THR A 76 -4.13 -14.71 -44.39
C THR A 76 -2.86 -14.04 -44.93
N GLY A 77 -1.73 -14.29 -44.26
CA GLY A 77 -0.38 -14.00 -44.74
C GLY A 77 0.66 -14.49 -43.73
N SER A 78 1.23 -15.66 -44.01
CA SER A 78 2.13 -16.48 -43.21
C SER A 78 3.61 -16.17 -43.43
N PHE A 79 4.45 -17.03 -42.83
CA PHE A 79 5.90 -17.25 -42.94
C PHE A 79 6.72 -16.61 -41.80
N ASP A 80 7.17 -17.39 -40.80
CA ASP A 80 8.27 -18.40 -40.81
C ASP A 80 9.63 -17.69 -40.79
N GLU A 81 10.67 -18.08 -40.07
CA GLU A 81 10.99 -19.13 -39.10
C GLU A 81 12.49 -18.87 -38.74
N LEU A 82 12.99 -19.48 -37.66
CA LEU A 82 14.42 -19.79 -37.38
C LEU A 82 15.35 -18.64 -36.91
N ASP A 83 16.37 -18.85 -36.07
CA ASP A 83 16.67 -19.81 -34.99
C ASP A 83 18.09 -19.45 -34.47
N HIS A 84 18.47 -20.02 -33.31
CA HIS A 84 19.84 -20.22 -32.79
C HIS A 84 20.69 -18.98 -32.42
N GLU A 85 20.93 -18.72 -31.12
CA GLU A 85 21.84 -19.41 -30.17
C GLU A 85 23.29 -18.90 -30.19
N SER A 86 23.88 -18.95 -28.98
CA SER A 86 25.31 -18.87 -28.64
C SER A 86 25.84 -17.45 -28.36
N ILE A 87 26.68 -17.15 -27.36
CA ILE A 87 27.23 -17.84 -26.17
C ILE A 87 28.23 -16.84 -25.53
N LEU A 88 28.36 -16.87 -24.19
CA LEU A 88 29.51 -16.41 -23.37
C LEU A 88 29.71 -14.89 -23.16
N GLU A 89 29.68 -14.38 -21.93
CA GLU A 89 30.71 -14.53 -20.87
C GLU A 89 32.09 -14.03 -21.37
N ASP A 90 32.53 -12.86 -20.90
CA ASP A 90 33.21 -12.78 -19.62
C ASP A 90 33.45 -11.33 -19.19
N CYS A 91 33.18 -11.10 -17.91
CA CYS A 91 33.71 -9.99 -17.13
C CYS A 91 35.12 -10.36 -16.68
N GLU A 92 36.06 -9.43 -16.79
CA GLU A 92 37.20 -9.45 -15.88
C GLU A 92 37.81 -8.05 -15.72
N THR A 93 38.14 -7.74 -14.45
CA THR A 93 39.11 -6.73 -14.01
C THR A 93 38.64 -5.26 -14.10
N ILE A 94 38.64 -4.42 -13.06
CA ILE A 94 39.62 -4.22 -12.00
C ILE A 94 38.90 -3.63 -10.76
N VAL A 95 39.00 -4.32 -9.63
CA VAL A 95 38.89 -3.73 -8.28
C VAL A 95 40.32 -3.49 -7.81
N SER A 96 40.59 -2.31 -7.27
CA SER A 96 41.79 -2.08 -6.48
C SER A 96 41.41 -1.51 -5.11
N THR A 97 41.62 -2.37 -4.10
CA THR A 97 42.22 -2.11 -2.77
C THR A 97 41.43 -1.23 -1.80
N SER A 98 41.07 -1.68 -0.59
CA SER A 98 42.02 -2.04 0.49
C SER A 98 41.30 -2.73 1.69
N THR A 99 41.67 -3.99 2.01
CA THR A 99 42.34 -4.50 3.25
C THR A 99 41.57 -4.36 4.59
N SER A 100 40.97 -5.45 5.11
CA SER A 100 41.49 -6.42 6.13
C SER A 100 41.31 -5.95 7.59
N SER A 101 40.67 -6.71 8.49
CA SER A 101 41.28 -7.87 9.16
C SER A 101 40.31 -8.55 10.15
N ASP A 102 40.63 -9.81 10.44
CA ASP A 102 39.94 -10.86 11.20
C ASP A 102 39.67 -10.58 12.70
N LEU A 103 38.73 -11.32 13.30
CA LEU A 103 38.98 -12.21 14.45
C LEU A 103 37.76 -13.07 14.83
N SER A 104 38.07 -14.24 15.36
CA SER A 104 37.31 -15.49 15.48
C SER A 104 36.78 -15.78 16.90
N SER A 105 36.06 -16.91 17.01
CA SER A 105 35.80 -17.78 18.21
C SER A 105 34.53 -17.47 19.00
N GLU A 106 33.89 -18.40 19.71
CA GLU A 106 33.57 -19.83 19.56
C GLU A 106 32.53 -20.15 20.66
N HIS A 107 31.68 -21.15 20.41
CA HIS A 107 31.02 -22.08 21.36
C HIS A 107 30.10 -21.62 22.53
N GLY A 108 29.02 -22.39 22.69
CA GLY A 108 28.39 -22.66 24.00
C GLY A 108 26.88 -22.92 23.94
N GLY A 109 26.45 -24.15 23.68
CA GLY A 109 25.04 -24.56 23.80
C GLY A 109 24.68 -25.04 25.19
N VAL A 110 23.40 -24.91 25.59
CA VAL A 110 22.77 -25.71 26.65
C VAL A 110 21.27 -25.91 26.34
N SER A 111 20.84 -27.15 26.61
CA SER A 111 19.53 -27.80 26.47
C SER A 111 18.54 -27.44 27.61
N VAL A 112 17.23 -27.69 27.41
CA VAL A 112 16.34 -28.54 28.27
C VAL A 112 14.84 -28.14 28.17
N CYS A 113 14.04 -29.09 27.66
CA CYS A 113 12.69 -29.62 28.03
C CYS A 113 11.60 -28.68 28.63
N SER A 114 10.40 -28.51 28.05
CA SER A 114 9.21 -29.40 27.95
C SER A 114 8.35 -29.55 29.23
N SER A 115 7.08 -29.13 29.17
CA SER A 115 5.92 -29.90 29.68
C SER A 115 4.57 -29.26 29.32
N ASP A 116 3.68 -30.09 28.78
CA ASP A 116 2.29 -29.87 28.39
C ASP A 116 1.31 -29.72 29.57
N HIS A 117 0.13 -29.11 29.36
CA HIS A 117 -1.15 -29.62 29.85
C HIS A 117 -2.39 -29.01 29.15
N GLU A 118 -3.30 -29.92 28.79
CA GLU A 118 -4.70 -29.82 28.33
C GLU A 118 -5.57 -29.04 29.36
N GLY A 119 -6.73 -28.41 29.11
CA GLY A 119 -7.75 -28.45 28.08
C GLY A 119 -9.13 -28.64 28.75
N GLU A 120 -9.98 -27.60 28.83
CA GLU A 120 -11.42 -27.76 29.17
C GLU A 120 -12.25 -26.58 28.59
N TYR A 121 -13.33 -26.90 27.88
CA TYR A 121 -14.22 -25.98 27.16
C TYR A 121 -15.50 -25.69 27.97
N ILE A 122 -15.90 -24.43 28.08
CA ILE A 122 -17.21 -23.99 28.61
C ILE A 122 -17.86 -23.06 27.57
N GLU A 123 -19.05 -23.43 27.06
CA GLU A 123 -19.91 -22.59 26.22
C GLU A 123 -20.55 -21.45 27.05
N VAL A 124 -20.50 -20.21 26.55
CA VAL A 124 -21.18 -19.05 27.16
C VAL A 124 -21.86 -18.21 26.07
N ASP A 125 -23.12 -17.85 26.31
CA ASP A 125 -24.04 -17.09 25.45
C ASP A 125 -23.48 -15.77 24.89
N LEU A 126 -23.69 -15.55 23.57
CA LEU A 126 -22.99 -14.56 22.73
C LEU A 126 -23.68 -13.18 22.59
N GLU A 127 -24.80 -12.91 23.25
CA GLU A 127 -25.57 -11.67 23.02
C GLU A 127 -25.46 -10.62 24.13
N GLN A 128 -25.13 -10.99 25.37
CA GLN A 128 -24.90 -10.02 26.46
C GLN A 128 -23.44 -9.56 26.59
N SER A 129 -22.50 -10.25 25.94
CA SER A 129 -21.07 -9.92 26.00
C SER A 129 -20.65 -8.73 25.14
N ASN A 130 -21.45 -8.34 24.13
CA ASN A 130 -21.06 -7.30 23.18
C ASN A 130 -21.14 -5.88 23.76
N GLU A 131 -22.13 -5.55 24.60
CA GLU A 131 -22.25 -4.20 25.19
C GLU A 131 -21.16 -3.95 26.27
N GLU A 132 -20.78 -4.98 27.04
CA GLU A 132 -19.68 -4.88 28.02
C GLU A 132 -18.29 -4.89 27.35
N LEU A 133 -18.10 -5.62 26.23
CA LEU A 133 -16.87 -5.53 25.43
C LEU A 133 -16.72 -4.17 24.71
N GLU A 134 -17.83 -3.58 24.24
CA GLU A 134 -17.81 -2.28 23.55
C GLU A 134 -17.49 -1.12 24.50
N SER A 135 -17.98 -1.17 25.75
CA SER A 135 -17.57 -0.22 26.79
C SER A 135 -16.11 -0.40 27.20
N SER A 136 -15.62 -1.65 27.27
CA SER A 136 -14.22 -1.96 27.63
C SER A 136 -13.20 -1.48 26.59
N SER A 137 -13.55 -1.53 25.29
CA SER A 137 -12.65 -1.18 24.18
C SER A 137 -12.29 0.31 24.10
N CYS A 138 -13.14 1.22 24.60
CA CYS A 138 -12.83 2.66 24.68
C CYS A 138 -12.07 3.03 25.96
N MET A 139 -12.21 2.24 27.04
CA MET A 139 -11.61 2.52 28.35
C MET A 139 -10.12 2.19 28.44
N TYR A 140 -9.57 1.39 27.53
CA TYR A 140 -8.24 0.78 27.71
C TYR A 140 -7.08 1.79 27.86
N GLU A 141 -7.14 2.96 27.22
CA GLU A 141 -5.98 3.86 27.14
C GLU A 141 -5.97 5.00 28.15
N GLU A 142 -7.12 5.62 28.46
CA GLU A 142 -7.21 6.57 29.58
C GLU A 142 -6.99 5.84 30.92
N ALA A 143 -7.36 4.56 31.01
CA ALA A 143 -7.05 3.72 32.17
C ALA A 143 -5.56 3.38 32.29
N LEU A 144 -4.84 3.17 31.18
CA LEU A 144 -3.45 2.71 31.18
C LEU A 144 -2.50 3.67 31.91
N TYR A 145 -2.57 4.97 31.59
CA TYR A 145 -1.75 6.01 32.22
C TYR A 145 -2.33 6.54 33.53
N ASN A 146 -3.55 6.13 33.89
CA ASN A 146 -4.16 6.42 35.18
C ASN A 146 -3.90 5.36 36.25
N THR A 147 -3.17 4.30 35.92
CA THR A 147 -2.77 3.26 36.88
C THR A 147 -1.84 3.80 37.98
N GLU A 148 -1.90 3.16 39.16
CA GLU A 148 -0.95 3.43 40.25
C GLU A 148 0.51 3.28 39.77
N ARG A 149 0.80 2.28 38.93
CA ARG A 149 2.14 2.06 38.35
C ARG A 149 2.62 3.27 37.53
N ALA A 150 1.76 3.86 36.69
CA ALA A 150 2.13 5.02 35.89
C ALA A 150 2.41 6.28 36.74
N LYS A 151 1.80 6.33 37.93
CA LYS A 151 1.84 7.46 38.87
C LYS A 151 2.92 7.32 39.95
N ILE A 152 3.68 6.22 39.98
CA ILE A 152 4.77 6.04 40.95
C ILE A 152 5.78 7.20 40.80
N PRO A 153 5.96 8.04 41.84
CA PRO A 153 6.91 9.15 41.78
C PRO A 153 8.34 8.59 41.76
N LEU A 154 9.27 9.29 41.09
CA LEU A 154 10.67 8.86 41.00
C LEU A 154 11.32 8.75 42.40
N PHE A 155 10.95 9.62 43.33
CA PHE A 155 11.28 9.63 44.76
C PHE A 155 10.27 10.55 45.48
N SER A 156 10.31 10.64 46.82
CA SER A 156 9.35 11.47 47.57
C SER A 156 9.34 12.93 47.10
N ASN A 157 8.16 13.47 46.81
CA ASN A 157 7.95 14.84 46.30
C ASN A 157 8.58 15.13 44.93
N SER A 158 8.91 14.11 44.14
CA SER A 158 9.36 14.31 42.76
C SER A 158 8.19 14.73 41.86
N ASP A 159 8.41 15.75 41.02
CA ASP A 159 7.48 16.14 39.94
C ASP A 159 7.51 15.18 38.74
N GLN A 160 8.38 14.16 38.76
CA GLN A 160 8.50 13.16 37.70
C GLN A 160 8.11 11.78 38.21
N THR A 161 7.45 11.01 37.35
CA THR A 161 7.17 9.59 37.63
C THR A 161 8.29 8.70 37.12
N VAL A 162 8.41 7.49 37.70
CA VAL A 162 9.33 6.46 37.22
C VAL A 162 9.09 6.17 35.74
N LEU A 163 7.82 6.12 35.31
CA LEU A 163 7.45 5.91 33.91
C LEU A 163 8.03 7.01 33.00
N GLN A 164 7.84 8.28 33.35
CA GLN A 164 8.36 9.41 32.57
C GLN A 164 9.90 9.36 32.47
N THR A 165 10.57 9.04 33.57
CA THR A 165 12.03 8.92 33.61
C THR A 165 12.52 7.77 32.74
N LEU A 166 11.91 6.58 32.85
CA LEU A 166 12.29 5.41 32.08
C LEU A 166 12.00 5.59 30.58
N CYS A 167 10.88 6.21 30.19
CA CYS A 167 10.61 6.54 28.79
C CYS A 167 11.73 7.40 28.18
N ARG A 168 12.28 8.36 28.93
CA ARG A 168 13.44 9.17 28.48
C ARG A 168 14.72 8.34 28.37
N TYR A 169 14.97 7.42 29.31
CA TYR A 169 16.11 6.50 29.21
C TYR A 169 16.01 5.58 28.00
N PHE A 170 14.85 4.99 27.75
CA PHE A 170 14.65 4.10 26.61
C PHE A 170 14.68 4.84 25.28
N LEU A 171 14.18 6.09 25.22
CA LEU A 171 14.34 6.95 24.06
C LEU A 171 15.83 7.19 23.79
N TRP A 172 16.57 7.68 24.79
CA TRP A 172 18.01 7.88 24.66
C TRP A 172 18.74 6.60 24.25
N PHE A 173 18.43 5.47 24.89
CA PHE A 173 19.02 4.16 24.56
C PHE A 173 18.76 3.76 23.11
N SER A 174 17.54 3.99 22.59
CA SER A 174 17.18 3.68 21.21
C SER A 174 17.90 4.56 20.17
N GLU A 175 18.26 5.79 20.55
CA GLU A 175 19.02 6.72 19.71
C GLU A 175 20.53 6.43 19.70
N HIS A 176 21.02 5.54 20.59
CA HIS A 176 22.44 5.25 20.78
C HIS A 176 22.72 3.75 20.60
N PRO A 177 22.69 3.22 19.36
CA PRO A 177 22.80 1.78 19.09
C PRO A 177 24.13 1.14 19.53
N GLY A 178 25.16 1.93 19.85
CA GLY A 178 26.42 1.45 20.41
C GLY A 178 26.38 1.19 21.93
N VAL A 179 25.30 1.56 22.62
CA VAL A 179 25.14 1.37 24.06
C VAL A 179 24.57 -0.03 24.32
N SER A 180 25.27 -0.80 25.16
CA SER A 180 24.81 -2.14 25.54
C SER A 180 23.75 -2.09 26.64
N LYS A 181 22.93 -3.15 26.76
CA LYS A 181 21.98 -3.31 27.89
C LYS A 181 22.69 -3.32 29.25
N SER A 182 23.90 -3.89 29.33
CA SER A 182 24.74 -3.85 30.52
C SER A 182 25.15 -2.42 30.86
N SER A 183 25.58 -1.62 29.87
CA SER A 183 25.93 -0.22 30.08
C SER A 183 24.75 0.61 30.58
N LEU A 184 23.53 0.37 30.07
CA LEU A 184 22.33 1.01 30.60
C LEU A 184 22.01 0.54 32.03
N SER A 185 22.22 -0.75 32.34
CA SER A 185 22.06 -1.27 33.71
C SER A 185 23.03 -0.62 34.69
N ASP A 186 24.30 -0.47 34.30
CA ASP A 186 25.31 0.22 35.12
C ASP A 186 24.93 1.68 35.36
N LEU A 187 24.45 2.38 34.32
CA LEU A 187 23.98 3.77 34.44
C LEU A 187 22.79 3.89 35.42
N LEU A 188 21.79 3.01 35.27
CA LEU A 188 20.62 2.97 36.15
C LEU A 188 21.02 2.65 37.60
N SER A 189 21.91 1.68 37.80
CA SER A 189 22.48 1.33 39.11
C SER A 189 23.21 2.51 39.76
N LEU A 190 24.08 3.21 39.02
CA LEU A 190 24.81 4.35 39.53
C LEU A 190 23.87 5.48 39.96
N GLN A 191 22.82 5.73 39.18
CA GLN A 191 21.85 6.76 39.50
C GLN A 191 21.00 6.41 40.71
N HIS A 192 20.51 5.17 40.76
CA HIS A 192 19.74 4.65 41.88
C HIS A 192 20.53 4.72 43.20
N GLN A 193 21.83 4.38 43.17
CA GLN A 193 22.65 4.26 44.38
C GLN A 193 23.29 5.57 44.83
N TYR A 194 23.73 6.43 43.91
CA TYR A 194 24.62 7.55 44.23
C TYR A 194 24.13 8.93 43.79
N VAL A 195 23.18 9.01 42.85
CA VAL A 195 22.72 10.30 42.30
C VAL A 195 21.36 10.69 42.87
N LEU A 196 20.42 9.74 42.90
CA LEU A 196 19.08 9.96 43.40
C LEU A 196 19.01 9.80 44.92
N PRO A 197 18.00 10.40 45.58
CA PRO A 197 17.73 10.19 47.00
C PRO A 197 17.57 8.71 47.36
N ALA A 198 17.86 8.34 48.61
CA ALA A 198 17.83 6.95 49.06
C ALA A 198 16.44 6.28 48.98
N ASP A 199 15.37 7.06 48.94
CA ASP A 199 13.98 6.63 48.82
C ASP A 199 13.47 6.59 47.37
N ASN A 200 14.36 6.57 46.38
CA ASN A 200 13.97 6.55 44.98
C ASN A 200 13.43 5.19 44.52
N ASN A 201 12.55 5.25 43.51
CA ASN A 201 11.89 4.12 42.88
C ASN A 201 12.48 3.77 41.50
N LEU A 202 13.62 4.35 41.11
CA LEU A 202 14.23 4.06 39.80
C LEU A 202 14.73 2.60 39.79
N PRO A 203 14.36 1.78 38.81
CA PRO A 203 14.94 0.44 38.67
C PRO A 203 16.45 0.51 38.46
N SER A 204 17.20 -0.39 39.10
CA SER A 204 18.67 -0.40 39.04
C SER A 204 19.25 -1.24 37.90
N SER A 205 18.41 -1.88 37.08
CA SER A 205 18.84 -2.73 35.97
C SER A 205 17.99 -2.49 34.71
N TYR A 206 18.54 -2.82 33.55
CA TYR A 206 17.79 -2.78 32.29
C TYR A 206 16.55 -3.68 32.35
N ASP A 207 16.67 -4.89 32.89
CA ASP A 207 15.57 -5.87 32.90
C ASP A 207 14.43 -5.40 33.80
N ASP A 208 14.73 -4.81 34.96
CA ASP A 208 13.70 -4.27 35.85
C ASP A 208 13.07 -3.00 35.27
N ALA A 209 13.87 -2.15 34.62
CA ALA A 209 13.36 -1.00 33.87
C ALA A 209 12.46 -1.43 32.71
N PHE A 210 12.83 -2.48 31.97
CA PHE A 210 12.05 -3.00 30.86
C PHE A 210 10.74 -3.61 31.36
N LYS A 211 10.78 -4.48 32.39
CA LYS A 211 9.57 -5.03 33.03
C LYS A 211 8.64 -3.95 33.59
N PHE A 212 9.19 -2.83 34.02
CA PHE A 212 8.39 -1.69 34.48
C PHE A 212 7.57 -1.10 33.32
N ILE A 213 8.22 -0.84 32.18
CA ILE A 213 7.59 -0.18 31.02
C ILE A 213 6.80 -1.14 30.12
N GLU A 214 7.06 -2.44 30.20
CA GLU A 214 6.48 -3.48 29.33
C GLU A 214 4.94 -3.37 29.20
N PRO A 215 4.14 -3.18 30.27
CA PRO A 215 2.69 -3.02 30.13
C PRO A 215 2.25 -1.79 29.34
N PHE A 216 3.13 -0.81 29.18
CA PHE A 216 2.85 0.43 28.45
C PHE A 216 3.31 0.37 26.99
N LEU A 217 4.06 -0.66 26.60
CA LEU A 217 4.51 -0.83 25.22
C LEU A 217 3.34 -1.14 24.29
N LEU A 218 3.47 -0.68 23.04
CA LEU A 218 2.57 -1.08 21.97
C LEU A 218 2.88 -2.51 21.55
N PRO A 219 1.88 -3.28 21.10
CA PRO A 219 2.10 -4.66 20.66
C PRO A 219 3.05 -4.70 19.46
N LEU A 220 3.81 -5.80 19.38
CA LEU A 220 4.64 -6.16 18.24
C LEU A 220 4.29 -7.60 17.88
N ASP A 221 3.68 -7.78 16.71
CA ASP A 221 3.32 -9.10 16.23
C ASP A 221 4.47 -9.69 15.42
N ASN A 222 4.77 -10.97 15.66
CA ASN A 222 5.72 -11.72 14.85
C ASN A 222 5.00 -12.85 14.13
N TYR A 223 4.89 -12.74 12.81
CA TYR A 223 4.26 -13.74 11.96
C TYR A 223 5.30 -14.65 11.31
N HIS A 224 5.00 -15.96 11.23
CA HIS A 224 5.81 -16.87 10.43
C HIS A 224 5.45 -16.70 8.96
N VAL A 225 6.45 -16.68 8.08
CA VAL A 225 6.27 -16.48 6.64
C VAL A 225 6.83 -17.66 5.87
N CYS A 226 6.21 -17.97 4.73
CA CYS A 226 6.79 -18.91 3.78
C CYS A 226 8.22 -18.47 3.40
N PRO A 227 9.21 -19.38 3.33
CA PRO A 227 10.56 -19.03 2.88
C PRO A 227 10.59 -18.45 1.46
N ASN A 228 9.60 -18.77 0.62
CA ASN A 228 9.42 -18.21 -0.73
C ASN A 228 8.47 -16.99 -0.74
N HIS A 229 8.20 -16.40 0.42
CA HIS A 229 7.34 -15.22 0.60
C HIS A 229 5.88 -15.38 0.11
N CYS A 230 5.43 -16.60 -0.16
CA CYS A 230 4.11 -16.88 -0.72
C CYS A 230 2.95 -16.44 0.17
N VAL A 231 3.01 -16.81 1.45
CA VAL A 231 1.92 -16.60 2.42
C VAL A 231 2.50 -16.26 3.79
N VAL A 232 1.68 -15.59 4.59
CA VAL A 232 1.86 -15.50 6.04
C VAL A 232 1.07 -16.62 6.71
N PHE A 233 1.70 -17.36 7.62
CA PHE A 233 1.05 -18.43 8.38
C PHE A 233 0.21 -17.88 9.53
N ARG A 234 -0.94 -17.31 9.17
CA ARG A 234 -1.95 -16.79 10.10
C ARG A 234 -3.34 -17.25 9.68
N ASP A 235 -4.30 -17.07 10.56
CA ASP A 235 -5.70 -17.12 10.18
C ASP A 235 -6.17 -15.71 9.82
N SER A 236 -7.04 -15.64 8.83
CA SER A 236 -7.79 -14.46 8.43
C SER A 236 -9.23 -14.90 8.09
N PRO A 237 -10.12 -13.96 7.72
CA PRO A 237 -11.40 -14.33 7.14
C PRO A 237 -11.27 -15.15 5.84
N ARG A 238 -10.16 -14.96 5.10
CA ARG A 238 -9.90 -15.58 3.79
C ARG A 238 -9.11 -16.88 3.87
N PHE A 239 -8.21 -16.99 4.84
CA PHE A 239 -7.25 -18.09 4.92
C PHE A 239 -7.18 -18.67 6.33
N LYS A 240 -7.03 -19.99 6.44
CA LYS A 240 -6.82 -20.69 7.72
C LYS A 240 -5.46 -21.37 7.72
N TYR A 241 -4.39 -20.59 7.83
CA TYR A 241 -3.00 -21.06 7.67
C TYR A 241 -2.22 -21.12 8.98
N LYS A 242 -2.79 -20.67 10.12
CA LYS A 242 -2.08 -20.58 11.41
C LYS A 242 -1.43 -21.90 11.83
N ASN A 243 -2.12 -23.02 11.62
CA ASN A 243 -1.70 -24.36 12.05
C ASN A 243 -0.99 -25.16 10.95
N LEU A 244 -0.73 -24.57 9.78
CA LEU A 244 -0.03 -25.27 8.70
C LEU A 244 1.49 -25.32 8.96
N ASN A 245 2.07 -26.48 8.67
CA ASN A 245 3.51 -26.73 8.73
C ASN A 245 4.21 -26.62 7.37
N LYS A 246 3.44 -26.52 6.28
CA LYS A 246 3.94 -26.34 4.91
C LYS A 246 3.12 -25.27 4.20
N CYS A 247 3.77 -24.54 3.30
CA CYS A 247 3.11 -23.52 2.49
C CYS A 247 2.09 -24.17 1.54
N PRO A 248 0.82 -23.70 1.51
CA PRO A 248 -0.20 -24.23 0.62
C PRO A 248 0.05 -23.88 -0.87
N GLU A 249 0.81 -22.82 -1.16
CA GLU A 249 1.12 -22.42 -2.54
C GLU A 249 2.31 -23.15 -3.15
N CYS A 250 3.43 -23.27 -2.42
CA CYS A 250 4.68 -23.81 -2.97
C CYS A 250 5.16 -25.10 -2.29
N GLY A 251 4.47 -25.58 -1.26
CA GLY A 251 4.83 -26.81 -0.53
C GLY A 251 6.03 -26.70 0.40
N SER A 252 6.76 -25.56 0.41
CA SER A 252 7.93 -25.35 1.26
C SER A 252 7.61 -25.50 2.76
N PRO A 253 8.49 -26.14 3.56
CA PRO A 253 8.29 -26.29 4.98
C PRO A 253 8.37 -24.94 5.70
N ARG A 254 7.50 -24.74 6.69
CA ARG A 254 7.46 -23.53 7.54
C ARG A 254 8.68 -23.43 8.47
N TYR A 255 9.18 -24.57 8.95
CA TYR A 255 10.21 -24.67 9.98
C TYR A 255 11.49 -25.34 9.47
N VAL A 256 12.62 -25.01 10.10
CA VAL A 256 13.87 -25.79 10.09
C VAL A 256 14.21 -26.08 11.56
N GLY A 257 14.13 -27.35 11.95
CA GLY A 257 14.06 -27.72 13.36
C GLY A 257 12.82 -27.10 14.01
N ASN A 258 13.01 -26.41 15.14
CA ASN A 258 11.94 -25.69 15.85
C ASN A 258 11.81 -24.22 15.45
N ASN A 259 12.69 -23.72 14.58
CA ASN A 259 12.72 -22.30 14.23
C ASN A 259 11.95 -22.05 12.93
N PRO A 260 11.11 -20.99 12.85
CA PRO A 260 10.50 -20.60 11.60
C PRO A 260 11.58 -20.21 10.58
N ARG A 261 11.40 -20.62 9.33
CA ARG A 261 12.38 -20.31 8.27
C ARG A 261 12.41 -18.83 7.89
N ASN A 262 11.29 -18.14 8.05
CA ASN A 262 11.17 -16.72 7.80
C ASN A 262 10.10 -16.13 8.74
N SER A 263 10.29 -14.86 9.08
CA SER A 263 9.47 -14.14 10.04
C SER A 263 9.20 -12.70 9.58
N PHE A 264 8.08 -12.16 10.01
CA PHE A 264 7.67 -10.79 9.74
C PHE A 264 7.28 -10.09 11.03
N HIS A 265 8.01 -9.03 11.36
CA HIS A 265 7.68 -8.15 12.46
C HIS A 265 6.69 -7.11 11.96
N TYR A 266 5.48 -7.15 12.51
CA TYR A 266 4.38 -6.26 12.19
C TYR A 266 4.07 -5.38 13.40
N TYR A 267 3.95 -4.09 13.16
CA TYR A 267 3.56 -3.10 14.15
C TYR A 267 2.07 -2.79 13.92
N PRO A 268 1.13 -3.27 14.74
CA PRO A 268 -0.29 -3.01 14.56
C PRO A 268 -0.60 -1.52 14.56
N VAL A 269 -1.38 -1.04 13.58
CA VAL A 269 -1.69 0.39 13.44
C VAL A 269 -2.81 0.84 14.39
N GLY A 270 -3.77 -0.03 14.70
CA GLY A 270 -4.93 0.28 15.52
C GLY A 270 -4.60 0.78 16.93
N PRO A 271 -3.85 0.01 17.74
CA PRO A 271 -3.41 0.44 19.06
C PRO A 271 -2.59 1.73 19.04
N ARG A 272 -1.83 1.98 17.96
CA ARG A 272 -1.04 3.20 17.81
C ARG A 272 -1.94 4.41 17.60
N TRP A 273 -2.91 4.30 16.70
CA TRP A 273 -3.84 5.39 16.44
C TRP A 273 -4.78 5.65 17.58
N LYS A 274 -5.31 4.61 18.26
CA LYS A 274 -6.08 4.80 19.49
C LYS A 274 -5.30 5.70 20.45
N ARG A 275 -4.02 5.37 20.71
CA ARG A 275 -3.17 6.16 21.63
C ARG A 275 -2.93 7.58 21.16
N MET A 276 -2.80 7.78 19.85
CA MET A 276 -2.65 9.11 19.27
C MET A 276 -3.92 9.97 19.42
N TYR A 277 -5.10 9.40 19.23
CA TYR A 277 -6.37 10.12 19.47
C TYR A 277 -6.65 10.30 20.97
N GLY A 278 -6.18 9.38 21.83
CA GLY A 278 -6.30 9.50 23.28
C GLY A 278 -5.46 10.62 23.88
N ASP A 279 -4.34 10.99 23.24
CA ASP A 279 -3.56 12.17 23.63
C ASP A 279 -4.19 13.46 23.07
N ALA A 280 -4.58 14.37 23.95
CA ALA A 280 -5.28 15.60 23.57
C ALA A 280 -4.46 16.48 22.62
N THR A 281 -3.14 16.55 22.77
CA THR A 281 -2.29 17.41 21.94
C THR A 281 -2.10 16.81 20.54
N ILE A 282 -1.88 15.50 20.46
CA ILE A 282 -1.73 14.79 19.18
C ILE A 282 -3.09 14.75 18.45
N SER A 283 -4.19 14.50 19.16
CA SER A 283 -5.53 14.50 18.58
C SER A 283 -5.91 15.87 17.99
N GLU A 284 -5.66 16.96 18.71
CA GLU A 284 -5.84 18.32 18.19
C GLU A 284 -5.01 18.54 16.92
N LEU A 285 -3.76 18.06 16.92
CA LEU A 285 -2.85 18.21 15.78
C LEU A 285 -3.33 17.45 14.54
N LEU A 286 -3.87 16.23 14.70
CA LEU A 286 -4.46 15.43 13.62
C LEU A 286 -5.71 16.11 13.03
N GLN A 287 -6.39 16.92 13.83
CA GLN A 287 -7.58 17.67 13.44
C GLN A 287 -7.26 19.10 12.96
N SER A 288 -6.02 19.57 13.02
CA SER A 288 -5.67 20.98 12.73
C SER A 288 -5.72 21.39 11.25
N HIS A 289 -6.04 20.47 10.34
CA HIS A 289 -6.16 20.76 8.91
C HIS A 289 -7.44 21.54 8.60
N LYS A 290 -7.43 22.34 7.53
CA LYS A 290 -8.62 23.09 7.12
C LYS A 290 -9.69 22.13 6.57
N MET A 291 -10.93 22.31 7.02
CA MET A 291 -12.08 21.62 6.44
C MET A 291 -12.54 22.31 5.14
N PRO A 292 -13.15 21.55 4.21
CA PRO A 292 -13.78 22.14 3.04
C PRO A 292 -14.85 23.17 3.45
N SER A 293 -14.76 24.41 2.97
CA SER A 293 -15.78 25.43 3.16
C SER A 293 -16.82 25.41 2.04
N THR A 294 -18.09 25.71 2.35
CA THR A 294 -19.14 25.93 1.34
C THR A 294 -18.92 27.22 0.56
N ASP A 295 -18.24 28.19 1.17
CA ASP A 295 -17.74 29.36 0.48
C ASP A 295 -16.50 28.96 -0.31
N HIS A 296 -16.59 29.12 -1.62
CA HIS A 296 -15.49 28.98 -2.55
C HIS A 296 -14.42 30.04 -2.25
N ASP A 297 -13.66 29.86 -1.16
CA ASP A 297 -12.31 30.43 -1.02
C ASP A 297 -11.35 29.66 -1.95
N VAL A 298 -11.73 29.62 -3.22
CA VAL A 298 -10.77 29.64 -4.30
C VAL A 298 -10.23 31.06 -4.24
N ASP A 299 -9.20 31.29 -3.42
CA ASP A 299 -8.21 32.31 -3.76
C ASP A 299 -7.93 32.07 -5.25
N GLY A 300 -8.47 32.93 -6.12
CA GLY A 300 -8.76 32.69 -7.55
C GLY A 300 -7.58 32.32 -8.45
N CYS A 301 -6.44 31.96 -7.85
CA CYS A 301 -5.21 31.48 -8.46
C CYS A 301 -5.19 29.97 -8.75
N GLY A 302 -6.07 29.15 -8.16
CA GLY A 302 -6.08 27.69 -8.39
C GLY A 302 -4.80 26.96 -7.98
N MET A 303 -4.04 27.53 -7.03
CA MET A 303 -2.72 27.03 -6.63
C MET A 303 -2.79 26.17 -5.36
N MET A 304 -2.45 24.89 -5.49
CA MET A 304 -2.32 23.94 -4.38
C MET A 304 -1.01 24.22 -3.62
N ARG A 305 -1.07 24.60 -2.34
CA ARG A 305 0.11 24.95 -1.52
C ARG A 305 0.52 23.82 -0.58
N ASP A 306 -0.44 22.99 -0.19
CA ASP A 306 -0.27 21.78 0.61
C ASP A 306 -1.19 20.65 0.15
N ILE A 307 -0.97 19.43 0.64
CA ILE A 307 -1.85 18.27 0.37
C ILE A 307 -3.29 18.51 0.83
N HIS A 308 -3.48 19.33 1.88
CA HIS A 308 -4.79 19.73 2.39
C HIS A 308 -5.59 20.56 1.40
N ASP A 309 -4.93 21.23 0.45
CA ASP A 309 -5.58 21.99 -0.63
C ASP A 309 -5.92 21.10 -1.84
N SER A 310 -5.51 19.82 -1.82
CA SER A 310 -5.73 18.93 -2.96
C SER A 310 -7.22 18.57 -3.08
N PRO A 311 -7.76 18.48 -4.31
CA PRO A 311 -9.14 18.07 -4.52
C PRO A 311 -9.48 16.74 -3.84
N GLN A 312 -8.55 15.77 -3.88
CA GLN A 312 -8.73 14.45 -3.28
C GLN A 312 -8.84 14.52 -1.75
N PHE A 313 -7.97 15.30 -1.09
CA PHE A 313 -8.04 15.46 0.36
C PHE A 313 -9.35 16.17 0.75
N LEU A 314 -9.68 17.27 0.09
CA LEU A 314 -10.91 18.01 0.36
C LEU A 314 -12.16 17.15 0.14
N GLU A 315 -12.23 16.41 -0.97
CA GLU A 315 -13.34 15.49 -1.29
C GLU A 315 -13.54 14.45 -0.19
N ALA A 316 -12.46 13.86 0.33
CA ALA A 316 -12.54 12.86 1.39
C ALA A 316 -13.21 13.38 2.68
N PHE A 317 -13.07 14.67 2.99
CA PHE A 317 -13.64 15.34 4.16
C PHE A 317 -14.98 16.05 3.90
N THR A 318 -15.56 15.95 2.70
CA THR A 318 -16.94 16.42 2.46
C THR A 318 -17.97 15.53 3.14
N SER A 319 -19.24 15.99 3.22
CA SER A 319 -20.35 15.19 3.75
C SER A 319 -20.59 13.88 2.97
N ASP A 320 -20.34 13.91 1.66
CA ASP A 320 -20.49 12.76 0.76
C ASP A 320 -19.19 11.94 0.62
N GLY A 321 -18.08 12.47 1.16
CA GLY A 321 -16.77 11.83 1.16
C GLY A 321 -16.63 10.72 2.20
N LYS A 322 -15.49 10.03 2.17
CA LYS A 322 -15.17 8.92 3.09
C LYS A 322 -15.41 9.28 4.55
N PHE A 323 -14.92 10.44 4.98
CA PHE A 323 -14.97 10.87 6.37
C PHE A 323 -16.30 11.52 6.75
N CYS A 324 -17.20 11.76 5.79
CA CYS A 324 -18.54 12.32 6.01
C CYS A 324 -18.54 13.63 6.83
N GLY A 325 -17.60 14.53 6.55
CA GLY A 325 -17.45 15.78 7.29
C GLY A 325 -16.75 15.67 8.65
N ASP A 326 -16.35 14.48 9.08
CA ASP A 326 -15.66 14.31 10.37
C ASP A 326 -14.15 14.58 10.22
N GLN A 327 -13.67 15.64 10.88
CA GLN A 327 -12.26 16.08 10.88
C GLN A 327 -11.32 15.07 11.55
N ARG A 328 -11.86 14.10 12.30
CA ARG A 328 -11.09 13.02 12.93
C ARG A 328 -10.81 11.86 11.97
N GLY A 329 -11.30 11.89 10.73
CA GLY A 329 -10.91 10.92 9.70
C GLY A 329 -9.41 10.92 9.43
N LEU A 330 -8.79 9.74 9.25
CA LEU A 330 -7.34 9.61 9.04
C LEU A 330 -7.00 9.32 7.58
N ALA A 331 -6.38 10.29 6.90
CA ALA A 331 -5.85 10.15 5.55
C ALA A 331 -4.36 9.76 5.60
N LEU A 332 -3.98 8.74 4.83
CA LEU A 332 -2.65 8.15 4.85
C LEU A 332 -1.95 8.23 3.49
N GLN A 333 -0.63 8.35 3.53
CA GLN A 333 0.24 8.04 2.40
C GLN A 333 0.96 6.72 2.68
N PHE A 334 0.92 5.80 1.72
CA PHE A 334 1.68 4.56 1.79
C PHE A 334 2.97 4.63 0.96
N SER A 335 4.08 4.18 1.55
CA SER A 335 5.39 4.13 0.91
C SER A 335 6.16 2.86 1.28
N THR A 336 6.89 2.32 0.31
CA THR A 336 7.80 1.17 0.46
C THR A 336 8.90 1.27 -0.58
N ASP A 337 10.10 0.79 -0.26
CA ASP A 337 11.20 0.67 -1.22
C ASP A 337 12.15 -0.44 -0.78
N GLY A 338 12.98 -0.94 -1.68
CA GLY A 338 14.11 -1.79 -1.33
C GLY A 338 15.30 -0.95 -0.90
N MET A 339 15.72 -1.12 0.35
CA MET A 339 16.89 -0.43 0.89
C MET A 339 17.89 -1.41 1.50
N ASN A 340 19.15 -0.98 1.62
CA ASN A 340 20.14 -1.64 2.46
C ASN A 340 20.27 -0.83 3.76
N PRO A 341 19.91 -1.39 4.92
CA PRO A 341 19.95 -0.66 6.19
C PRO A 341 21.38 -0.49 6.71
N PHE A 342 22.35 -1.24 6.17
CA PHE A 342 23.75 -1.18 6.53
C PHE A 342 24.54 -0.53 5.40
N SER A 343 25.43 0.42 5.71
CA SER A 343 26.24 1.11 4.69
C SER A 343 27.12 0.15 3.87
N HIS A 344 27.36 -1.07 4.38
CA HIS A 344 28.10 -2.13 3.74
C HIS A 344 27.38 -3.49 3.96
N GLY A 345 27.13 -4.25 2.89
CA GLY A 345 26.56 -5.59 2.95
C GLY A 345 25.67 -5.94 1.76
N THR A 346 25.30 -7.22 1.64
CA THR A 346 24.32 -7.71 0.65
C THR A 346 22.91 -7.81 1.21
N TYR A 347 22.71 -7.45 2.48
CA TYR A 347 21.40 -7.49 3.12
C TYR A 347 20.52 -6.35 2.60
N SER A 348 19.39 -6.69 2.01
CA SER A 348 18.34 -5.72 1.67
C SER A 348 17.17 -5.89 2.64
N MET A 349 16.36 -4.87 2.81
CA MET A 349 15.04 -4.94 3.43
C MET A 349 14.06 -4.02 2.71
N TRP A 350 12.77 -4.26 2.91
CA TRP A 350 11.67 -3.44 2.42
C TRP A 350 10.85 -2.95 3.61
N PRO A 351 11.03 -1.70 4.07
CA PRO A 351 10.15 -1.11 5.07
C PRO A 351 8.78 -0.77 4.46
N LEU A 352 7.72 -1.17 5.15
CA LEU A 352 6.36 -0.70 4.89
C LEU A 352 6.09 0.49 5.79
N THR A 353 5.80 1.66 5.21
CA THR A 353 5.62 2.91 5.97
C THR A 353 4.33 3.62 5.64
N LEU A 354 3.76 4.27 6.65
CA LEU A 354 2.57 5.12 6.55
C LEU A 354 2.88 6.52 7.06
N THR A 355 2.56 7.53 6.26
CA THR A 355 2.59 8.94 6.70
C THR A 355 1.18 9.44 6.94
N MET A 356 0.93 10.08 8.07
CA MET A 356 -0.38 10.68 8.40
C MET A 356 -0.52 12.04 7.73
N LEU A 357 -1.33 12.12 6.68
CA LEU A 357 -1.46 13.34 5.87
C LEU A 357 -2.19 14.47 6.59
N ASN A 358 -3.02 14.14 7.57
CA ASN A 358 -3.69 15.05 8.48
C ASN A 358 -2.74 16.05 9.17
N LEU A 359 -1.52 15.62 9.50
CA LEU A 359 -0.58 16.44 10.24
C LEU A 359 -0.17 17.71 9.47
N PRO A 360 0.15 18.81 10.16
CA PRO A 360 0.66 20.02 9.51
C PRO A 360 1.96 19.77 8.75
N LYS A 361 2.14 20.48 7.62
CA LYS A 361 3.32 20.39 6.75
C LYS A 361 4.67 20.43 7.49
N LYS A 362 4.77 21.20 8.58
CA LYS A 362 6.01 21.36 9.37
C LYS A 362 6.46 20.07 10.08
N VAL A 363 5.54 19.17 10.37
CA VAL A 363 5.81 17.95 11.16
C VAL A 363 5.48 16.66 10.42
N ARG A 364 4.63 16.72 9.38
CA ARG A 364 4.10 15.57 8.64
C ARG A 364 5.17 14.57 8.17
N HIS A 365 6.30 15.05 7.66
CA HIS A 365 7.35 14.21 7.07
C HIS A 365 8.61 14.12 7.95
N LEU A 366 8.51 14.49 9.23
CA LEU A 366 9.57 14.17 10.19
C LEU A 366 9.60 12.65 10.42
N PHE A 367 10.78 12.10 10.70
CA PHE A 367 10.92 10.67 10.99
C PHE A 367 10.00 10.19 12.13
N SER A 368 9.74 11.05 13.11
CA SER A 368 8.80 10.78 14.23
C SER A 368 7.33 10.67 13.80
N SER A 369 6.96 11.20 12.63
CA SER A 369 5.60 11.22 12.08
C SER A 369 5.35 10.14 11.02
N ILE A 370 6.42 9.50 10.54
CA ILE A 370 6.34 8.37 9.59
C ILE A 370 6.29 7.08 10.40
N MET A 371 5.17 6.35 10.29
CA MET A 371 4.99 5.10 10.99
C MET A 371 5.56 3.94 10.20
N LEU A 372 6.54 3.24 10.78
CA LEU A 372 6.94 1.92 10.32
C LEU A 372 5.83 0.91 10.67
N VAL A 373 5.34 0.18 9.68
CA VAL A 373 4.29 -0.85 9.85
C VAL A 373 4.87 -2.25 9.84
N GLY A 374 5.96 -2.46 9.11
CA GLY A 374 6.67 -3.72 9.15
C GLY A 374 7.92 -3.67 8.29
N ILE A 375 8.81 -4.63 8.52
CA ILE A 375 10.04 -4.78 7.75
C ILE A 375 10.01 -6.13 7.08
N ILE A 376 10.04 -6.13 5.75
CA ILE A 376 10.19 -7.36 4.99
C ILE A 376 11.69 -7.58 4.76
N PRO A 377 12.26 -8.70 5.25
CA PRO A 377 13.66 -9.02 4.97
C PRO A 377 13.84 -9.24 3.46
N GLY A 378 14.85 -8.59 2.89
CA GLY A 378 15.25 -8.76 1.50
C GLY A 378 15.98 -10.08 1.28
N GLN A 379 15.92 -10.57 0.06
CA GLN A 379 16.33 -11.93 -0.29
C GLN A 379 17.79 -12.23 0.07
N GLN A 380 18.00 -13.31 0.83
CA GLN A 380 19.32 -13.93 0.98
C GLN A 380 19.49 -15.19 0.13
N ARG A 381 18.44 -15.89 -0.35
CA ARG A 381 18.66 -17.04 -1.27
C ARG A 381 17.50 -17.53 -2.16
N ASP A 382 16.20 -17.40 -1.86
CA ASP A 382 15.16 -18.08 -2.67
C ASP A 382 13.85 -17.30 -2.87
N GLY A 383 13.35 -17.25 -4.11
CA GLY A 383 11.97 -16.87 -4.48
C GLY A 383 11.68 -15.36 -4.57
N ALA A 384 11.03 -14.91 -5.65
CA ALA A 384 10.63 -13.50 -5.85
C ALA A 384 9.79 -12.96 -4.68
N LEU A 385 10.15 -11.78 -4.14
CA LEU A 385 9.39 -11.12 -3.08
C LEU A 385 7.92 -10.92 -3.52
N LYS A 386 6.99 -11.53 -2.79
CA LYS A 386 5.56 -11.24 -2.89
C LYS A 386 5.16 -10.31 -1.74
N ILE A 387 5.12 -9.01 -2.01
CA ILE A 387 4.78 -7.98 -1.01
C ILE A 387 3.35 -8.16 -0.45
N ASP A 388 2.47 -8.73 -1.27
CA ASP A 388 1.06 -8.92 -0.97
C ASP A 388 0.80 -9.71 0.31
N ALA A 389 1.49 -10.83 0.54
CA ALA A 389 1.31 -11.65 1.73
C ALA A 389 1.48 -10.83 3.03
N TYR A 390 2.37 -9.83 3.00
CA TYR A 390 2.62 -8.92 4.12
C TYR A 390 1.56 -7.83 4.22
N LEU A 391 1.19 -7.23 3.08
CA LEU A 391 0.19 -6.17 3.01
C LEU A 391 -1.21 -6.65 3.38
N GLU A 392 -1.53 -7.93 3.19
CA GLU A 392 -2.80 -8.49 3.64
C GLU A 392 -3.05 -8.30 5.14
N ILE A 393 -2.00 -8.29 5.97
CA ILE A 393 -2.16 -8.02 7.41
C ILE A 393 -2.64 -6.59 7.62
N LEU A 394 -1.97 -5.63 6.97
CA LEU A 394 -2.35 -4.23 7.04
C LEU A 394 -3.75 -3.99 6.44
N VAL A 395 -4.07 -4.59 5.30
CA VAL A 395 -5.37 -4.46 4.65
C VAL A 395 -6.50 -4.99 5.53
N ASP A 396 -6.32 -6.18 6.11
CA ASP A 396 -7.31 -6.75 7.02
C ASP A 396 -7.49 -5.82 8.25
N GLU A 397 -6.41 -5.34 8.86
CA GLU A 397 -6.49 -4.42 10.01
C GLU A 397 -7.17 -3.07 9.64
N LEU A 398 -6.86 -2.49 8.48
CA LEU A 398 -7.51 -1.25 8.01
C LEU A 398 -9.02 -1.43 7.79
N CYS A 399 -9.43 -2.58 7.25
CA CYS A 399 -10.84 -2.94 7.09
C CYS A 399 -11.53 -3.10 8.45
N GLU A 400 -10.88 -3.77 9.40
CA GLU A 400 -11.41 -3.99 10.75
C GLU A 400 -11.53 -2.70 11.56
N LEU A 401 -10.58 -1.76 11.42
CA LEU A 401 -10.59 -0.50 12.15
C LEU A 401 -11.62 0.51 11.64
N SER A 402 -11.95 0.48 10.35
CA SER A 402 -12.91 1.40 9.74
C SER A 402 -14.31 1.11 10.26
N GLY A 403 -14.84 1.97 11.12
CA GLY A 403 -16.13 1.78 11.79
C GLY A 403 -16.04 1.50 13.30
N VAL A 404 -14.84 1.30 13.84
CA VAL A 404 -14.63 1.07 15.28
C VAL A 404 -14.71 2.38 16.07
N LYS A 405 -15.20 2.33 17.31
CA LYS A 405 -15.23 3.49 18.21
C LYS A 405 -13.84 3.79 18.78
N PHE A 406 -13.40 5.04 18.62
CA PHE A 406 -12.20 5.61 19.23
C PHE A 406 -12.61 6.70 20.21
N TYR A 407 -11.75 6.99 21.18
CA TYR A 407 -11.90 8.14 22.07
C TYR A 407 -10.97 9.27 21.63
N ASP A 408 -11.52 10.47 21.53
CA ASP A 408 -10.78 11.68 21.22
C ASP A 408 -10.47 12.43 22.52
N GLY A 409 -9.20 12.47 22.93
CA GLY A 409 -8.75 13.17 24.13
C GLY A 409 -8.81 14.69 24.03
N PHE A 410 -8.84 15.25 22.81
CA PHE A 410 -8.97 16.70 22.59
C PHE A 410 -10.42 17.15 22.82
N LEU A 411 -11.37 16.50 22.12
CA LEU A 411 -12.80 16.82 22.25
C LEU A 411 -13.47 16.13 23.44
N LYS A 412 -12.79 15.15 24.07
CA LYS A 412 -13.27 14.32 25.19
C LYS A 412 -14.56 13.57 24.88
N GLU A 413 -14.65 13.04 23.67
CA GLU A 413 -15.81 12.28 23.22
C GLU A 413 -15.43 11.07 22.37
N SER A 414 -16.35 10.12 22.24
CA SER A 414 -16.18 8.95 21.38
C SER A 414 -16.65 9.24 19.96
N PHE A 415 -15.92 8.73 18.97
CA PHE A 415 -16.27 8.88 17.57
C PHE A 415 -16.08 7.58 16.79
N THR A 416 -16.70 7.49 15.62
CA THR A 416 -16.52 6.34 14.72
C THR A 416 -15.29 6.60 13.85
N PHE A 417 -14.22 5.85 14.09
CA PHE A 417 -12.97 5.99 13.37
C PHE A 417 -13.12 5.56 11.91
N LYS A 418 -12.50 6.33 11.02
CA LYS A 418 -12.44 6.04 9.59
C LYS A 418 -11.05 6.36 9.08
N VAL A 419 -10.55 5.49 8.21
CA VAL A 419 -9.21 5.59 7.63
C VAL A 419 -9.27 5.36 6.12
N MET A 420 -8.38 6.03 5.39
CA MET A 420 -8.20 5.89 3.94
C MET A 420 -6.73 6.09 3.57
N ILE A 421 -6.22 5.26 2.66
CA ILE A 421 -4.96 5.54 1.95
C ILE A 421 -5.30 6.50 0.81
N LEU A 422 -4.82 7.74 0.88
CA LEU A 422 -5.10 8.78 -0.09
C LEU A 422 -4.15 8.71 -1.29
N ASN A 423 -2.89 8.33 -1.06
CA ASN A 423 -1.89 8.25 -2.11
C ASN A 423 -0.78 7.23 -1.80
N HIS A 424 -0.07 6.85 -2.87
CA HIS A 424 1.14 6.04 -2.81
C HIS A 424 2.33 6.82 -3.37
N VAL A 425 3.42 6.89 -2.60
CA VAL A 425 4.67 7.51 -3.05
C VAL A 425 5.72 6.43 -3.18
N LEU A 426 5.96 6.03 -4.43
CA LEU A 426 6.79 4.91 -4.85
C LEU A 426 7.47 5.24 -6.17
N ASP A 427 8.64 4.68 -6.41
CA ASP A 427 9.24 4.66 -7.75
C ASP A 427 8.49 3.68 -8.68
N TYR A 428 8.84 3.65 -9.96
CA TYR A 428 8.17 2.78 -10.92
C TYR A 428 8.28 1.29 -10.55
N PRO A 429 9.48 0.75 -10.24
CA PRO A 429 9.64 -0.60 -9.71
C PRO A 429 8.74 -0.91 -8.50
N GLY A 430 8.64 0.01 -7.54
CA GLY A 430 7.78 -0.09 -6.36
C GLY A 430 6.31 -0.16 -6.72
N LEU A 431 5.83 0.70 -7.63
CA LEU A 431 4.46 0.67 -8.15
C LEU A 431 4.13 -0.68 -8.81
N ASN A 432 5.06 -1.25 -9.58
CA ASN A 432 4.85 -2.52 -10.26
C ASN A 432 4.69 -3.67 -9.28
N LYS A 433 5.52 -3.68 -8.23
CA LYS A 433 5.47 -4.70 -7.17
C LYS A 433 4.22 -4.55 -6.33
N LEU A 434 3.85 -3.32 -5.95
CA LEU A 434 2.68 -3.06 -5.12
C LEU A 434 1.37 -3.41 -5.83
N PHE A 435 1.25 -3.06 -7.12
CA PHE A 435 0.00 -3.20 -7.85
C PHE A 435 -0.01 -4.34 -8.86
N SER A 436 0.88 -5.32 -8.69
CA SER A 436 1.02 -6.48 -9.59
C SER A 436 0.99 -6.06 -11.07
N ALA A 437 1.76 -5.05 -11.44
CA ALA A 437 1.79 -4.47 -12.78
C ALA A 437 3.08 -4.81 -13.54
N TYR A 438 3.05 -4.63 -14.85
CA TYR A 438 4.28 -4.67 -15.64
C TYR A 438 5.10 -3.40 -15.48
N GLY A 439 6.43 -3.57 -15.46
CA GLY A 439 7.34 -2.45 -15.43
C GLY A 439 7.54 -1.74 -16.76
N ALA A 440 8.34 -0.68 -16.71
CA ALA A 440 8.51 0.31 -17.78
C ALA A 440 8.84 -0.28 -19.16
N ASN A 441 9.45 -1.47 -19.24
CA ASN A 441 9.77 -2.13 -20.51
C ASN A 441 8.61 -2.88 -21.15
N ALA A 442 7.42 -2.96 -20.53
CA ALA A 442 6.26 -3.55 -21.19
C ALA A 442 5.65 -2.61 -22.22
N ILE A 443 4.82 -3.14 -23.12
CA ILE A 443 4.01 -2.35 -24.07
C ILE A 443 2.94 -1.54 -23.32
N GLN A 444 2.36 -2.12 -22.27
CA GLN A 444 1.34 -1.52 -21.43
C GLN A 444 1.89 -1.33 -20.01
N ALA A 445 2.84 -0.41 -19.80
CA ALA A 445 3.43 -0.16 -18.47
C ALA A 445 2.77 0.99 -17.72
N CYS A 446 2.11 1.92 -18.43
CA CYS A 446 1.53 3.10 -17.79
C CYS A 446 0.44 2.72 -16.78
N MET A 447 0.57 3.25 -15.56
CA MET A 447 -0.39 2.99 -14.47
C MET A 447 -1.69 3.79 -14.60
N TRP A 448 -1.68 4.87 -15.40
CA TRP A 448 -2.76 5.85 -15.47
C TRP A 448 -3.58 5.83 -16.75
N CYS A 449 -3.00 5.40 -17.87
CA CYS A 449 -3.62 5.52 -19.18
C CYS A 449 -3.27 4.35 -20.09
N GLU A 450 -3.97 4.26 -21.21
CA GLU A 450 -3.80 3.21 -22.21
C GLU A 450 -2.75 3.56 -23.27
N ILE A 451 -1.72 4.33 -22.91
CA ILE A 451 -0.60 4.57 -23.82
C ILE A 451 0.15 3.26 -24.07
N GLU A 452 0.42 2.98 -25.34
CA GLU A 452 1.18 1.82 -25.75
C GLU A 452 2.60 2.25 -26.08
N GLY A 453 3.57 1.52 -25.55
CA GLY A 453 4.96 1.67 -25.91
C GLY A 453 5.30 0.86 -27.17
N THR A 454 6.29 1.32 -27.90
CA THR A 454 6.88 0.61 -29.03
C THR A 454 8.20 0.00 -28.59
N TYR A 455 8.35 -1.31 -28.76
CA TYR A 455 9.64 -1.95 -28.54
C TYR A 455 10.62 -1.53 -29.64
N ILE A 456 11.76 -1.00 -29.25
CA ILE A 456 12.84 -0.61 -30.15
C ILE A 456 13.99 -1.58 -29.93
N GLU A 457 14.16 -2.47 -30.90
CA GLU A 457 15.15 -3.55 -30.86
C GLU A 457 16.58 -3.03 -30.67
N SER A 458 16.95 -1.95 -31.38
CA SER A 458 18.27 -1.33 -31.26
C SER A 458 18.58 -0.74 -29.89
N LEU A 459 17.57 -0.53 -29.04
CA LEU A 459 17.72 -0.02 -27.68
C LEU A 459 17.47 -1.09 -26.61
N ASP A 460 16.99 -2.27 -27.00
CA ASP A 460 16.45 -3.31 -26.11
C ASP A 460 15.47 -2.74 -25.07
N LYS A 461 14.64 -1.79 -25.53
CA LYS A 461 13.76 -1.01 -24.66
C LYS A 461 12.43 -0.72 -25.32
N THR A 462 11.39 -0.68 -24.50
CA THR A 462 10.10 -0.13 -24.91
C THR A 462 10.09 1.38 -24.69
N VAL A 463 9.84 2.11 -25.77
CA VAL A 463 9.80 3.57 -25.78
C VAL A 463 8.37 4.05 -25.98
N TYR A 464 7.96 4.98 -25.12
CA TYR A 464 6.64 5.58 -25.15
C TYR A 464 6.68 6.87 -25.95
N LEU A 465 6.32 6.74 -27.23
CA LEU A 465 6.18 7.87 -28.12
C LEU A 465 4.74 8.41 -28.01
N GLY A 466 4.60 9.74 -27.87
CA GLY A 466 3.30 10.37 -27.76
C GLY A 466 3.06 11.16 -26.48
N ASN A 467 4.09 11.47 -25.70
CA ASN A 467 3.98 12.37 -24.53
C ASN A 467 3.40 13.74 -24.91
N ARG A 468 3.62 14.19 -26.17
CA ARG A 468 3.02 15.42 -26.71
C ARG A 468 1.49 15.38 -26.80
N ARG A 469 0.87 14.20 -26.78
CA ARG A 469 -0.59 14.04 -26.83
C ARG A 469 -1.30 14.62 -25.61
N TYR A 470 -0.60 14.76 -24.47
CA TYR A 470 -1.11 15.35 -23.23
C TYR A 470 -1.07 16.89 -23.22
N LEU A 471 -0.36 17.50 -24.16
CA LEU A 471 -0.30 18.97 -24.27
C LEU A 471 -1.62 19.53 -24.85
N PRO A 472 -1.98 20.79 -24.53
CA PRO A 472 -3.07 21.50 -25.20
C PRO A 472 -2.94 21.43 -26.72
N LYS A 473 -4.06 21.33 -27.44
CA LYS A 473 -4.07 21.07 -28.89
C LYS A 473 -3.36 22.15 -29.71
N ASP A 474 -3.38 23.37 -29.21
CA ASP A 474 -2.77 24.58 -29.75
C ASP A 474 -1.31 24.78 -29.30
N CYS A 475 -0.77 23.88 -28.47
CA CYS A 475 0.61 23.97 -28.02
C CYS A 475 1.61 23.80 -29.19
N GLU A 476 2.50 24.77 -29.37
CA GLU A 476 3.52 24.79 -30.43
C GLU A 476 4.42 23.54 -30.43
N MET A 477 4.68 22.94 -29.26
CA MET A 477 5.47 21.69 -29.18
C MET A 477 4.80 20.52 -29.92
N ARG A 478 3.47 20.54 -30.08
CA ARG A 478 2.75 19.56 -30.92
C ARG A 478 3.00 19.78 -32.42
N LEU A 479 3.40 20.98 -32.81
CA LEU A 479 3.73 21.35 -34.19
C LEU A 479 5.22 21.12 -34.52
N ASP A 480 6.08 21.01 -33.50
CA ASP A 480 7.52 20.82 -33.66
C ASP A 480 7.84 19.46 -34.28
N THR A 481 8.22 19.47 -35.56
CA THR A 481 8.67 18.29 -36.31
C THR A 481 10.19 18.17 -36.36
N GLU A 482 10.93 19.13 -35.81
CA GLU A 482 12.39 19.17 -35.91
C GLU A 482 13.05 18.55 -34.68
N LYS A 483 12.60 18.91 -33.48
CA LYS A 483 13.24 18.49 -32.22
C LYS A 483 12.74 17.14 -31.71
N PHE A 484 11.56 16.69 -32.14
CA PHE A 484 10.99 15.43 -31.67
C PHE A 484 11.37 14.23 -32.58
N PRO A 485 11.63 13.04 -32.02
CA PRO A 485 12.09 11.87 -32.79
C PRO A 485 11.10 11.36 -33.85
N ASP A 486 9.80 11.60 -33.64
CA ASP A 486 8.74 11.13 -34.52
C ASP A 486 8.57 12.00 -35.77
N LYS A 487 9.18 13.20 -35.82
CA LYS A 487 9.20 14.14 -36.97
C LYS A 487 7.81 14.44 -37.55
N ILE A 488 6.76 14.31 -36.75
CA ILE A 488 5.36 14.52 -37.16
C ILE A 488 4.71 15.63 -36.36
N ILE A 489 3.66 16.22 -36.92
CA ILE A 489 2.73 17.08 -36.17
C ILE A 489 1.80 16.17 -35.36
N GLU A 490 1.76 16.37 -34.04
CA GLU A 490 0.95 15.56 -33.13
C GLU A 490 -0.51 16.04 -33.08
N LYS A 491 -1.38 15.39 -33.87
CA LYS A 491 -2.82 15.69 -33.94
C LYS A 491 -3.69 14.77 -33.08
N ARG A 492 -3.13 13.69 -32.51
CA ARG A 492 -3.90 12.67 -31.79
C ARG A 492 -4.34 13.18 -30.42
N GLU A 493 -5.50 12.75 -29.97
CA GLU A 493 -5.96 12.99 -28.59
C GLU A 493 -5.08 12.27 -27.57
N ALA A 494 -5.07 12.76 -26.32
CA ALA A 494 -4.49 12.04 -25.21
C ALA A 494 -5.06 10.60 -25.11
N PRO A 495 -4.23 9.58 -24.79
CA PRO A 495 -4.71 8.25 -24.49
C PRO A 495 -5.81 8.27 -23.42
N PRO A 496 -6.82 7.39 -23.50
CA PRO A 496 -7.81 7.24 -22.43
C PRO A 496 -7.13 6.91 -21.11
N LYS A 497 -7.64 7.48 -20.00
CA LYS A 497 -7.28 7.03 -18.66
C LYS A 497 -7.73 5.58 -18.46
N LYS A 498 -6.96 4.81 -17.71
CA LYS A 498 -7.38 3.50 -17.20
C LYS A 498 -8.45 3.73 -16.14
N GLU A 499 -9.43 2.85 -16.11
CA GLU A 499 -10.46 2.82 -15.07
C GLU A 499 -10.09 1.69 -14.10
N PHE A 500 -10.25 1.92 -12.79
CA PHE A 500 -9.93 0.89 -11.80
C PHE A 500 -10.76 -0.39 -11.97
N SER A 501 -12.02 -0.25 -12.38
CA SER A 501 -12.88 -1.40 -12.69
C SER A 501 -12.32 -2.28 -13.81
N ASP A 502 -11.72 -1.71 -14.86
CA ASP A 502 -11.06 -2.48 -15.91
C ASP A 502 -9.86 -3.24 -15.35
N ILE A 503 -9.07 -2.59 -14.49
CA ILE A 503 -7.89 -3.19 -13.86
C ILE A 503 -8.28 -4.38 -12.97
N MET A 504 -9.34 -4.26 -12.18
CA MET A 504 -9.85 -5.37 -11.35
C MET A 504 -10.25 -6.56 -12.22
N VAL A 505 -10.99 -6.30 -13.29
CA VAL A 505 -11.44 -7.35 -14.20
C VAL A 505 -10.27 -8.03 -14.89
N ASP A 506 -9.27 -7.27 -15.37
CA ASP A 506 -8.06 -7.80 -15.99
C ASP A 506 -7.19 -8.59 -14.99
N SER A 507 -7.19 -8.21 -13.71
CA SER A 507 -6.46 -8.91 -12.64
C SER A 507 -7.08 -10.29 -12.36
N VAL A 508 -8.40 -10.33 -12.18
CA VAL A 508 -9.15 -11.58 -11.99
C VAL A 508 -9.04 -12.46 -13.24
N ALA A 509 -9.08 -11.86 -14.43
CA ALA A 509 -8.87 -12.55 -15.69
C ALA A 509 -7.52 -13.26 -15.72
N TYR A 510 -6.46 -12.57 -15.31
CA TYR A 510 -5.12 -13.13 -15.25
C TYR A 510 -5.06 -14.36 -14.33
N GLU A 511 -5.59 -14.26 -13.12
CA GLU A 511 -5.56 -15.36 -12.14
C GLU A 511 -6.44 -16.53 -12.54
N SER A 512 -7.56 -16.25 -13.22
CA SER A 512 -8.49 -17.26 -13.71
C SER A 512 -8.08 -17.84 -15.08
N ALA A 513 -6.93 -17.43 -15.62
CA ALA A 513 -6.50 -17.88 -16.94
C ALA A 513 -6.27 -19.39 -16.95
N PRO A 514 -6.88 -20.14 -17.90
CA PRO A 514 -6.72 -21.58 -18.04
C PRO A 514 -5.28 -22.09 -18.13
N ASN A 515 -4.36 -21.23 -18.58
CA ASN A 515 -2.94 -21.55 -18.67
C ASN A 515 -2.08 -20.28 -18.69
N ALA A 516 -0.77 -20.46 -18.48
CA ALA A 516 0.20 -19.39 -18.44
C ALA A 516 0.32 -18.59 -19.76
N ALA A 517 0.01 -19.20 -20.91
CA ALA A 517 0.04 -18.47 -22.18
C ALA A 517 -1.10 -17.44 -22.26
N GLN A 518 -2.30 -17.82 -21.85
CA GLN A 518 -3.44 -16.90 -21.78
C GLN A 518 -3.23 -15.82 -20.72
N ALA A 519 -2.69 -16.17 -19.55
CA ALA A 519 -2.30 -15.21 -18.52
C ALA A 519 -1.32 -14.16 -19.08
N ARG A 520 -0.27 -14.60 -19.79
CA ARG A 520 0.71 -13.69 -20.43
C ARG A 520 0.08 -12.78 -21.48
N ASN A 521 -0.88 -13.28 -22.26
CA ASN A 521 -1.59 -12.46 -23.25
C ASN A 521 -2.46 -11.39 -22.60
N ILE A 522 -3.22 -11.74 -21.56
CA ILE A 522 -3.97 -10.78 -20.73
C ILE A 522 -3.02 -9.70 -20.22
N ALA A 523 -1.91 -10.14 -19.65
CA ALA A 523 -0.95 -9.26 -19.02
C ALA A 523 -0.28 -8.32 -20.02
N ARG A 524 0.09 -8.82 -21.21
CA ARG A 524 0.67 -8.02 -22.29
C ARG A 524 -0.30 -6.96 -22.81
N GLY A 525 -1.60 -7.28 -22.89
CA GLY A 525 -2.63 -6.37 -23.38
C GLY A 525 -3.16 -5.36 -22.34
N SER A 526 -3.10 -5.69 -21.05
CA SER A 526 -3.65 -4.85 -19.97
C SER A 526 -2.58 -4.11 -19.16
N GLY A 527 -1.36 -4.66 -19.08
CA GLY A 527 -0.32 -4.23 -18.16
C GLY A 527 -0.40 -4.84 -16.76
N VAL A 528 -1.31 -5.81 -16.53
CA VAL A 528 -1.65 -6.35 -15.21
C VAL A 528 -1.23 -7.82 -15.09
N LYS A 529 -0.67 -8.22 -13.95
CA LYS A 529 -0.10 -9.56 -13.72
C LYS A 529 -0.78 -10.39 -12.63
N SER A 530 -1.65 -9.83 -11.79
CA SER A 530 -2.39 -10.57 -10.75
C SER A 530 -3.33 -9.60 -10.04
N CYS A 531 -4.24 -10.12 -9.22
CA CYS A 531 -4.85 -9.32 -8.16
C CYS A 531 -3.77 -8.88 -7.17
N TYR A 532 -4.08 -7.83 -6.42
CA TYR A 532 -3.23 -7.39 -5.32
C TYR A 532 -4.06 -6.99 -4.10
N SER A 533 -3.48 -7.15 -2.91
CA SER A 533 -4.20 -7.08 -1.62
C SER A 533 -4.95 -5.76 -1.38
N LEU A 534 -4.39 -4.61 -1.80
CA LEU A 534 -5.05 -3.31 -1.66
C LEU A 534 -6.39 -3.20 -2.38
N MET A 535 -6.67 -4.04 -3.40
CA MET A 535 -7.98 -4.07 -4.06
C MET A 535 -9.14 -4.43 -3.12
N LEU A 536 -8.85 -4.99 -1.94
CA LEU A 536 -9.86 -5.34 -0.94
C LEU A 536 -10.30 -4.14 -0.09
N LEU A 537 -9.53 -3.04 -0.10
CA LEU A 537 -9.93 -1.82 0.59
C LEU A 537 -11.09 -1.15 -0.18
N PRO A 538 -12.22 -0.82 0.47
CA PRO A 538 -13.41 -0.31 -0.22
C PRO A 538 -13.19 0.95 -1.05
N ASP A 539 -12.27 1.81 -0.62
CA ASP A 539 -11.99 3.12 -1.25
C ASP A 539 -10.68 3.12 -2.05
N HIS A 540 -10.13 1.94 -2.37
CA HIS A 540 -8.92 1.83 -3.16
C HIS A 540 -9.20 2.06 -4.64
N ASP A 541 -8.43 2.96 -5.24
CA ASP A 541 -8.38 3.19 -6.68
C ASP A 541 -6.96 3.65 -7.04
N ARG A 542 -6.14 2.70 -7.51
CA ARG A 542 -4.75 3.02 -7.89
C ARG A 542 -4.64 4.07 -9.00
N THR A 543 -5.67 4.27 -9.82
CA THR A 543 -5.65 5.23 -10.94
C THR A 543 -5.76 6.68 -10.48
N THR A 544 -6.28 6.89 -9.27
CA THR A 544 -6.38 8.21 -8.62
C THR A 544 -5.35 8.38 -7.49
N GLN A 545 -4.91 7.28 -6.87
CA GLN A 545 -4.01 7.28 -5.70
C GLN A 545 -2.51 7.18 -6.06
N ALA A 546 -2.15 6.78 -7.28
CA ALA A 546 -0.76 6.80 -7.74
C ALA A 546 -0.44 8.11 -8.48
N PHE A 547 0.77 8.67 -8.30
CA PHE A 547 1.18 9.91 -8.96
C PHE A 547 1.68 9.72 -10.39
N PRO A 548 1.18 10.49 -11.38
CA PRO A 548 1.59 10.37 -12.78
C PRO A 548 3.11 10.44 -12.98
N ASP A 549 3.65 9.41 -13.63
CA ASP A 549 5.08 9.34 -14.00
C ASP A 549 5.52 10.47 -14.95
N VAL A 550 6.83 10.53 -15.24
CA VAL A 550 7.46 11.49 -16.15
C VAL A 550 6.80 11.52 -17.54
N MET A 551 6.23 10.40 -18.00
CA MET A 551 5.52 10.34 -19.29
C MET A 551 4.29 11.26 -19.32
N HIS A 552 3.72 11.57 -18.14
CA HIS A 552 2.56 12.43 -17.96
C HIS A 552 2.94 13.79 -17.35
N THR A 553 4.03 13.89 -16.59
CA THR A 553 4.47 15.17 -15.97
C THR A 553 5.12 16.14 -16.98
N THR A 554 5.35 15.70 -18.23
CA THR A 554 5.96 16.53 -19.29
C THR A 554 5.24 17.87 -19.48
N MET A 555 3.90 17.93 -19.38
CA MET A 555 3.18 19.21 -19.54
C MET A 555 3.53 20.22 -18.44
N CYS A 556 3.49 19.82 -17.17
CA CYS A 556 3.75 20.72 -16.04
C CYS A 556 5.21 21.16 -15.99
N ILE A 557 6.15 20.23 -16.22
CA ILE A 557 7.58 20.53 -16.23
C ILE A 557 7.93 21.42 -17.42
N MET A 558 7.43 21.14 -18.63
CA MET A 558 7.77 21.93 -19.81
C MET A 558 7.10 23.31 -19.83
N LEU A 559 5.87 23.45 -19.32
CA LEU A 559 5.25 24.78 -19.16
C LEU A 559 5.98 25.61 -18.10
N TYR A 560 6.39 25.00 -16.99
CA TYR A 560 7.17 25.68 -15.94
C TYR A 560 8.55 26.10 -16.44
N LEU A 561 9.31 25.20 -17.09
CA LEU A 561 10.61 25.53 -17.70
C LEU A 561 10.48 26.61 -18.78
N ARG A 562 9.40 26.61 -19.56
CA ARG A 562 9.13 27.66 -20.55
C ARG A 562 8.81 29.01 -19.90
N SER A 563 8.26 29.03 -18.68
CA SER A 563 8.03 30.29 -17.95
C SER A 563 9.30 30.90 -17.33
N LEU A 564 10.38 30.13 -17.26
CA LEU A 564 11.68 30.55 -16.74
C LEU A 564 12.64 31.06 -17.83
N ILE A 565 12.27 30.94 -19.11
CA ILE A 565 13.01 31.37 -20.30
C ILE A 565 12.23 32.50 -20.96
#